data_AF-Q55568-F1
#
_entry.id   AF-Q55568-F1
#
_cell.length_a   1.000
_cell.length_b   1.000
_cell.length_c   1.000
_cell.angle_alpha   90.00
_cell.angle_beta   90.00
_cell.angle_gamma   90.00
#
_symmetry.space_group_name_H-M   'P 1'
#
loop_
_entity.id
_entity.type
_entity.pdbx_description
1 polymer ?
#
loop_
_entity_poly.entity_id
_entity_poly.type
_entity_poly.pdbx_seq_one_letter_code
_entity_poly.pdbx_strand_id
1 'polypeptide(L)'
;MLNAIFYMLRAGCAWRLLPHDFPKWRTVYGYFRQWQEDGTWKKLNHILRKKIRLKAGRNANPSAGCLDSLTVSKKGWRWTRKWL
;
A
#
# COMPACT_ATOMS: atom_id res chain seq x y z
N MET A 1 -11.16 -11.39 -6.03
CA MET A 1 -10.86 -9.93 -6.03
C MET A 1 -9.85 -9.55 -4.94
N LEU A 2 -10.23 -9.59 -3.65
CA LEU A 2 -9.33 -9.24 -2.53
C LEU A 2 -8.05 -10.10 -2.47
N ASN A 3 -8.14 -11.40 -2.73
CA ASN A 3 -6.97 -12.30 -2.74
C ASN A 3 -5.92 -11.88 -3.79
N ALA A 4 -6.34 -11.42 -4.97
CA ALA A 4 -5.43 -10.92 -5.99
C ALA A 4 -4.73 -9.61 -5.55
N ILE A 5 -5.47 -8.74 -4.85
CA ILE A 5 -4.94 -7.49 -4.30
C ILE A 5 -3.95 -7.77 -3.16
N PHE A 6 -4.29 -8.68 -2.25
CA PHE A 6 -3.38 -9.10 -1.17
C PHE A 6 -2.15 -9.82 -1.71
N TYR A 7 -2.30 -10.65 -2.74
CA TYR A 7 -1.17 -11.25 -3.44
C TYR A 7 -0.24 -10.17 -4.01
N MET A 8 -0.79 -9.18 -4.73
CA MET A 8 -0.03 -8.04 -5.25
C MET A 8 0.70 -7.26 -4.15
N LEU A 9 0.02 -6.96 -3.03
CA LEU A 9 0.63 -6.24 -1.91
C LEU A 9 1.73 -7.05 -1.21
N ARG A 10 1.58 -8.38 -1.15
CA ARG A 10 2.56 -9.29 -0.54
C ARG A 10 3.77 -9.53 -1.44
N ALA A 11 3.55 -9.70 -2.74
CA ALA A 11 4.59 -10.02 -3.72
C ALA A 11 5.32 -8.78 -4.24
N GLY A 12 4.69 -7.60 -4.22
CA GLY A 12 5.28 -6.35 -4.71
C GLY A 12 5.54 -6.33 -6.22
N CYS A 13 4.90 -7.21 -6.99
CA CYS A 13 5.09 -7.32 -8.43
C CYS A 13 4.27 -6.28 -9.21
N ALA A 14 4.58 -6.07 -10.48
CA ALA A 14 3.75 -5.25 -11.36
C ALA A 14 2.38 -5.90 -11.61
N TRP A 15 1.31 -5.11 -11.75
CA TRP A 15 -0.05 -5.63 -12.00
C TRP A 15 -0.14 -6.57 -13.21
N ARG A 16 0.71 -6.36 -14.23
CA ARG A 16 0.76 -7.20 -15.44
C ARG A 16 1.31 -8.60 -15.19
N LEU A 17 2.01 -8.81 -14.07
CA LEU A 17 2.60 -10.10 -13.68
C LEU A 17 1.68 -10.90 -12.76
N LEU A 18 0.42 -10.49 -12.60
CA LEU A 18 -0.55 -11.23 -11.81
C LEU A 18 -0.75 -12.64 -12.41
N PRO A 19 -0.62 -13.72 -11.61
CA PRO A 19 -0.81 -15.09 -12.08
C PRO A 19 -2.18 -15.31 -12.73
N HIS A 20 -2.24 -16.24 -13.69
CA HIS A 20 -3.45 -16.57 -14.44
C HIS A 20 -4.56 -17.23 -13.60
N ASP A 21 -4.22 -17.73 -12.39
CA ASP A 21 -5.19 -18.26 -11.43
C ASP A 21 -6.12 -17.17 -10.87
N PHE A 22 -5.77 -15.89 -11.06
CA PHE A 22 -6.57 -14.75 -10.64
C PHE A 22 -7.33 -14.12 -11.82
N PRO A 23 -8.42 -13.37 -11.54
CA PRO A 23 -9.09 -12.56 -12.55
C PRO A 23 -8.11 -11.62 -13.26
N LYS A 24 -8.38 -11.31 -14.53
CA LYS A 24 -7.53 -10.42 -15.34
C LYS A 24 -7.14 -9.16 -14.57
N TRP A 25 -5.85 -8.82 -14.61
CA TRP A 25 -5.28 -7.72 -13.83
C TRP A 25 -6.02 -6.37 -14.01
N ARG A 26 -6.58 -6.10 -15.21
CA ARG A 26 -7.34 -4.88 -15.49
C ARG A 26 -8.58 -4.77 -14.62
N THR A 27 -9.28 -5.88 -14.44
CA THR A 27 -10.47 -5.96 -13.59
C THR A 27 -10.06 -5.72 -12.15
N VAL A 28 -9.04 -6.44 -11.66
CA VAL A 28 -8.55 -6.29 -10.29
C VAL A 28 -8.11 -4.86 -9.99
N TYR A 29 -7.38 -4.25 -10.91
CA TYR A 29 -6.96 -2.85 -10.80
C TYR A 29 -8.14 -1.87 -10.85
N GLY A 30 -9.14 -2.12 -11.70
CA GLY A 30 -10.35 -1.30 -11.76
C GLY A 30 -11.09 -1.25 -10.43
N TYR A 31 -11.32 -2.40 -9.80
CA TYR A 31 -11.92 -2.47 -8.46
C TYR A 31 -11.01 -1.84 -7.40
N PHE A 32 -9.70 -2.09 -7.45
CA PHE A 32 -8.75 -1.48 -6.54
C PHE A 32 -8.81 0.05 -6.58
N ARG A 33 -8.83 0.62 -7.79
CA ARG A 33 -8.93 2.07 -8.03
C ARG A 33 -10.27 2.62 -7.55
N GLN A 34 -11.37 1.97 -7.88
CA GLN A 34 -12.70 2.38 -7.45
C GLN A 34 -12.80 2.44 -5.91
N TRP A 35 -12.24 1.45 -5.22
CA TRP A 35 -12.21 1.41 -3.75
C TRP A 35 -11.23 2.41 -3.12
N GLN A 36 -10.23 2.86 -3.89
CA GLN A 36 -9.35 3.94 -3.48
C GLN A 36 -10.06 5.29 -3.55
N GLU A 37 -10.81 5.52 -4.62
CA GLU A 37 -11.59 6.74 -4.83
C GLU A 37 -12.78 6.84 -3.84
N ASP A 38 -13.49 5.74 -3.59
CA ASP A 38 -14.60 5.68 -2.61
C ASP A 38 -14.12 5.60 -1.14
N GLY A 39 -12.81 5.52 -0.90
CA GLY A 39 -12.24 5.45 0.44
C GLY A 39 -12.56 4.14 1.18
N THR A 40 -13.05 3.12 0.48
CA THR A 40 -13.32 1.78 1.03
C THR A 40 -12.06 1.20 1.69
N TRP A 41 -10.87 1.43 1.11
CA TRP A 41 -9.60 1.00 1.72
C TRP A 41 -9.35 1.64 3.10
N LYS A 42 -9.68 2.92 3.27
CA LYS A 42 -9.55 3.61 4.56
C LYS A 42 -10.49 3.01 5.59
N LYS A 43 -11.75 2.77 5.22
CA LYS A 43 -12.77 2.13 6.08
C LYS A 43 -12.34 0.72 6.49
N LEU A 44 -11.89 -0.09 5.53
CA LEU A 44 -11.44 -1.46 5.78
C LEU A 44 -10.24 -1.49 6.72
N ASN A 45 -9.23 -0.63 6.50
CA ASN A 45 -8.07 -0.53 7.36
C ASN A 45 -8.45 -0.09 8.78
N HIS A 46 -9.38 0.86 8.92
CA HIS A 46 -9.88 1.28 10.22
C HIS A 46 -10.54 0.13 11.00
N ILE A 47 -11.41 -0.65 10.33
CA ILE A 47 -12.06 -1.82 10.94
C ILE A 47 -11.03 -2.87 11.34
N LEU A 48 -10.09 -3.19 10.46
CA LEU A 48 -9.06 -4.19 10.72
C LEU A 48 -8.15 -3.77 11.89
N ARG A 49 -7.71 -2.51 11.90
CA ARG A 49 -6.91 -1.93 12.99
C ARG A 49 -7.65 -2.02 14.32
N LYS A 50 -8.95 -1.68 14.36
CA LYS A 50 -9.77 -1.80 15.58
C LYS A 50 -9.83 -3.25 16.07
N LYS A 51 -10.06 -4.22 15.16
CA LYS A 51 -10.11 -5.66 15.51
C LYS A 51 -8.78 -6.17 16.04
N ILE A 52 -7.65 -5.82 15.41
CA ILE A 52 -6.31 -6.21 15.85
C ILE A 52 -5.99 -5.63 17.23
N ARG A 53 -6.35 -4.37 17.49
CA ARG A 53 -6.14 -3.72 18.79
C ARG A 53 -6.94 -4.37 19.90
N LEU A 54 -8.22 -4.66 19.65
CA LEU A 54 -9.08 -5.36 20.62
C LEU A 54 -8.55 -6.76 20.94
N LYS A 55 -8.10 -7.51 19.92
CA LYS A 55 -7.45 -8.81 20.12
C LYS A 55 -6.15 -8.72 20.93
N ALA A 56 -5.42 -7.62 20.82
CA ALA A 56 -4.22 -7.36 21.60
C ALA A 56 -4.51 -6.80 23.02
N GLY A 57 -5.78 -6.78 23.46
CA GLY A 57 -6.19 -6.26 24.77
C GLY A 57 -6.07 -4.73 24.90
N ARG A 58 -5.95 -4.01 23.78
CA ARG A 58 -5.79 -2.54 23.76
C ARG A 58 -7.11 -1.85 23.39
N ASN A 59 -7.25 -0.58 23.80
CA ASN A 59 -8.42 0.23 23.45
C ASN A 59 -8.56 0.38 21.92
N ALA A 60 -9.80 0.35 21.44
CA ALA A 60 -10.18 0.44 20.04
C ALA A 60 -9.60 1.68 19.34
N ASN A 61 -9.66 2.84 20.00
CA ASN A 61 -9.06 4.06 19.48
C ASN A 61 -7.59 4.15 19.90
N PRO A 62 -6.67 4.43 18.97
CA PRO A 62 -5.28 4.72 19.31
C PRO A 62 -5.20 6.09 20.00
N SER A 63 -4.45 6.15 21.10
CA SER A 63 -4.10 7.41 21.77
C SER A 63 -2.97 8.17 21.06
N ALA A 64 -2.16 7.48 20.25
CA ALA A 64 -1.07 8.07 19.46
C ALA A 64 -0.99 7.44 18.06
N GLY A 65 -0.67 8.26 17.05
CA GLY A 65 -0.45 7.84 15.67
C GLY A 65 0.95 8.19 15.21
N CYS A 66 1.75 7.18 14.82
CA CYS A 66 3.00 7.41 14.10
C CYS A 66 2.68 7.63 12.62
N LEU A 67 2.93 8.85 12.14
CA LEU A 67 3.05 9.18 10.72
C LEU A 67 4.54 9.25 10.42
N ASP A 68 5.07 8.23 9.74
CA ASP A 68 6.45 8.24 9.27
C ASP A 68 6.47 8.60 7.78
N SER A 69 7.16 9.68 7.44
CA SER A 69 7.33 10.17 6.07
C SER A 69 8.80 10.05 5.74
N LEU A 70 9.16 9.03 4.96
CA LEU A 70 10.54 8.87 4.48
C LEU A 70 10.72 9.67 3.18
N THR A 71 11.60 10.66 3.22
CA THR A 71 12.01 11.42 2.04
C THR A 71 13.14 10.68 1.34
N VAL A 72 12.93 10.23 0.10
CA VAL A 72 14.00 9.62 -0.70
C VAL A 72 14.81 10.72 -1.37
N SER A 73 16.04 10.96 -0.89
CA SER A 73 16.98 11.85 -1.57
C SER A 73 17.58 11.17 -2.79
N LYS A 74 17.34 11.72 -3.98
CA LYS A 74 18.06 11.33 -5.20
C LYS A 74 19.44 11.96 -5.16
N LYS A 75 20.51 11.16 -4.98
CA LYS A 75 21.87 11.63 -5.21
C LYS A 75 22.05 11.94 -6.71
N GLY A 76 21.96 13.22 -7.08
CA GLY A 76 22.43 13.69 -8.38
C GLY A 76 23.96 13.80 -8.33
N TRP A 77 24.66 12.87 -8.96
CA TRP A 77 26.12 12.98 -9.11
C TRP A 77 26.43 14.10 -10.09
N ARG A 78 26.77 15.29 -9.56
CA ARG A 78 27.27 16.40 -10.37
C ARG A 78 28.80 16.36 -10.35
N TRP A 79 29.39 15.69 -11.35
CA TRP A 79 30.81 15.84 -11.64
C TRP A 79 31.05 17.18 -12.32
N THR A 80 31.46 18.21 -11.58
CA THR A 80 32.13 19.37 -12.20
C THR A 80 33.62 19.08 -12.25
N ARG A 81 34.13 18.73 -13.44
CA ARG A 81 35.56 18.83 -13.73
C ARG A 81 35.93 20.32 -13.73
N LYS A 82 36.68 20.75 -12.71
CA LYS A 82 37.46 22.00 -12.74
C LYS A 82 38.93 21.61 -12.74
N TRP A 83 39.52 21.56 -13.95
CA TRP A 83 40.94 21.73 -14.20
C TRP A 83 41.08 22.19 -15.65
N LEU A 84 40.93 23.49 -15.86
CA LEU A 84 41.61 24.33 -16.85
C LEU A 84 41.76 25.71 -16.21
#